data_AF-A0A9D4AK68-F1
#
_entry.id   AF-A0A9D4AK68-F1
#
_cell.length_a   1.000
_cell.length_b   1.000
_cell.length_c   1.000
_cell.angle_alpha   90.00
_cell.angle_beta   90.00
_cell.angle_gamma   90.00
#
_symmetry.space_group_name_H-M   'P 1'
#
loop_
_entity.id
_entity.type
_entity.pdbx_description
1 polymer ?
#
loop_
_entity_poly.entity_id
_entity_poly.type
_entity_poly.pdbx_seq_one_letter_code
_entity_poly.pdbx_strand_id
1 'polypeptide(L)'
;MRHALNSLKKANLTVKEYLFKVKSMSDSLIAAGSKVTDQEQVSIILARLSMEYEPIRALASATPMSLDLLKEMLLDYEARQVALLTEVPLQANLASHQK
;
A
#
# COMPACT_ATOMS: atom_id res chain seq x y z
N MET A 1 0.56 5.82 22.30
CA MET A 1 1.09 6.08 20.94
C MET A 1 1.37 4.80 20.14
N ARG A 2 2.10 3.80 20.66
CA ARG A 2 2.26 2.49 19.98
C ARG A 2 0.92 1.82 19.59
N HIS A 3 -0.10 1.95 20.44
CA HIS A 3 -1.45 1.43 20.14
C HIS A 3 -2.10 2.05 18.89
N ALA A 4 -1.73 3.29 18.53
CA ALA A 4 -2.29 3.96 17.36
C ALA A 4 -1.62 3.48 16.05
N LEU A 5 -0.31 3.20 16.06
CA LEU A 5 0.34 2.45 14.97
C LEU A 5 -0.37 1.10 14.83
N ASN A 6 -0.73 0.52 15.97
CA ASN A 6 -1.48 -0.71 16.06
C ASN A 6 -3.00 -0.60 15.79
N SER A 7 -3.52 0.53 15.34
CA SER A 7 -4.92 0.64 14.90
C SER A 7 -5.06 1.13 13.45
N LEU A 8 -4.01 1.68 12.86
CA LEU A 8 -4.03 2.15 11.47
C LEU A 8 -4.23 0.98 10.50
N LYS A 9 -5.12 1.13 9.52
CA LYS A 9 -5.38 0.16 8.45
C LYS A 9 -5.39 0.91 7.13
N LYS A 10 -4.90 0.29 6.05
CA LYS A 10 -4.99 0.90 4.71
C LYS A 10 -6.43 1.10 4.27
N ALA A 11 -7.36 0.21 4.61
CA ALA A 11 -8.69 0.05 4.00
C ALA A 11 -9.50 1.33 3.69
N ASN A 12 -9.29 2.45 4.41
CA ASN A 12 -9.98 3.72 4.20
C ASN A 12 -9.07 4.87 3.70
N LEU A 13 -7.84 4.57 3.28
CA LEU A 13 -6.79 5.51 2.90
C LEU A 13 -6.17 5.08 1.56
N THR A 14 -5.67 6.05 0.80
CA THR A 14 -4.73 5.76 -0.29
C THR A 14 -3.42 5.21 0.28
N VAL A 15 -2.67 4.45 -0.52
CA VAL A 15 -1.34 3.95 -0.11
C VAL A 15 -0.44 5.10 0.31
N LYS A 16 -0.47 6.22 -0.41
CA LYS A 16 0.34 7.40 -0.08
C LYS A 16 0.00 7.98 1.30
N GLU A 17 -1.27 8.15 1.61
CA GLU A 17 -1.72 8.65 2.93
C GLU A 17 -1.40 7.66 4.04
N TYR A 18 -1.58 6.37 3.78
CA TYR A 18 -1.26 5.31 4.71
C TYR A 18 0.24 5.29 5.04
N LEU A 19 1.12 5.29 4.03
CA LEU A 19 2.58 5.31 4.21
C LEU A 19 3.04 6.58 4.92
N PHE A 20 2.44 7.74 4.59
CA PHE A 20 2.73 9.00 5.28
C PHE A 20 2.40 8.93 6.78
N LYS A 21 1.23 8.38 7.13
CA LYS A 21 0.85 8.20 8.54
C LYS A 21 1.77 7.23 9.28
N VAL A 22 2.14 6.11 8.67
CA VAL A 22 3.11 5.16 9.26
C VAL A 22 4.44 5.88 9.54
N LYS A 23 4.95 6.64 8.56
CA LYS A 23 6.19 7.41 8.71
C LYS A 23 6.09 8.45 9.83
N SER A 24 5.05 9.28 9.83
CA SER A 24 4.85 10.33 10.84
C SER A 24 4.82 9.78 12.26
N MET A 25 4.20 8.61 12.45
CA MET A 25 4.15 7.95 13.76
C MET A 25 5.49 7.33 14.15
N SER A 26 6.23 6.76 13.20
CA SER A 26 7.60 6.28 13.42
C SER A 26 8.53 7.43 13.79
N ASP A 27 8.48 8.55 13.06
CA ASP A 27 9.26 9.76 13.33
C ASP A 27 8.94 10.32 14.72
N SER A 28 7.66 10.30 15.13
CA SER A 28 7.23 10.72 16.47
C SER A 28 7.79 9.81 17.58
N LEU A 29 7.87 8.50 17.34
CA LEU A 29 8.48 7.56 18.29
C LEU A 29 10.00 7.73 18.37
N ILE A 30 10.66 7.99 17.24
CA ILE A 30 12.09 8.28 17.16
C ILE A 30 12.40 9.57 17.94
N ALA A 31 11.61 10.63 17.73
CA ALA A 31 11.74 11.88 18.47
C ALA A 31 11.52 11.69 19.98
N ALA A 32 10.65 10.76 20.38
CA ALA A 32 10.44 10.37 21.77
C ALA A 32 11.53 9.43 22.34
N GLY A 33 12.63 9.19 21.62
CA GLY A 33 13.76 8.37 22.05
C GLY A 33 13.57 6.86 21.87
N SER A 34 12.50 6.42 21.18
CA SER A 34 12.34 5.01 20.81
C SER A 34 13.11 4.70 19.52
N LYS A 35 13.78 3.55 19.47
CA LYS A 35 14.32 3.03 18.20
C LYS A 35 13.18 2.37 17.42
N VAL A 36 12.95 2.82 16.20
CA VAL A 36 12.05 2.17 15.24
C VAL A 36 12.90 1.79 14.04
N THR A 37 13.05 0.49 13.82
CA THR A 37 13.84 -0.06 12.71
C THR A 37 13.02 -0.15 11.43
N ASP A 38 13.67 -0.17 10.28
CA ASP A 38 13.01 -0.36 8.99
C ASP A 38 12.26 -1.70 8.93
N GLN A 39 12.81 -2.74 9.55
CA GLN A 39 12.19 -4.05 9.64
C GLN A 39 10.87 -4.01 10.45
N GLU A 40 10.83 -3.24 11.54
CA GLU A 40 9.58 -3.02 12.28
C GLU A 40 8.56 -2.26 11.45
N GLN A 41 8.98 -1.25 10.69
CA GLN A 41 8.08 -0.54 9.78
C GLN A 41 7.52 -1.46 8.69
N VAL A 42 8.36 -2.30 8.07
CA VAL A 42 7.94 -3.33 7.10
C VAL A 42 6.89 -4.25 7.73
N SER A 43 7.15 -4.75 8.93
CA SER A 43 6.26 -5.67 9.64
C SER A 43 4.90 -5.02 9.96
N ILE A 44 4.92 -3.77 10.43
CA ILE A 44 3.71 -2.98 10.72
C ILE A 44 2.92 -2.74 9.44
N ILE A 45 3.60 -2.37 8.34
CA ILE A 45 2.96 -2.14 7.05
C ILE A 45 2.23 -3.40 6.60
N LEU A 46 2.93 -4.53 6.50
CA LEU A 46 2.40 -5.80 6.01
C LEU A 46 1.24 -6.35 6.85
N ALA A 47 1.30 -6.20 8.18
CA ALA A 47 0.26 -6.65 9.10
C ALA A 47 -1.05 -5.87 8.96
N ARG A 48 -1.02 -4.69 8.32
CA ARG A 48 -2.14 -3.72 8.29
C ARG A 48 -2.63 -3.38 6.90
N LEU A 49 -2.04 -4.05 5.91
CA LEU A 49 -2.54 -4.08 4.55
C LEU A 49 -3.92 -4.75 4.50
N SER A 50 -4.79 -4.16 3.69
CA SER A 50 -6.08 -4.75 3.32
C SER A 50 -5.87 -6.04 2.52
N MET A 51 -6.90 -6.90 2.45
CA MET A 51 -6.83 -8.19 1.75
C MET A 51 -6.55 -8.03 0.24
N GLU A 52 -6.87 -6.88 -0.35
CA GLU A 52 -6.53 -6.56 -1.74
C GLU A 52 -5.01 -6.52 -2.03
N TYR A 53 -4.17 -6.40 -0.99
CA TYR A 53 -2.70 -6.42 -1.12
C TYR A 53 -2.09 -7.78 -0.73
N GLU A 54 -2.89 -8.85 -0.62
CA GLU A 54 -2.38 -10.20 -0.36
C GLU A 54 -1.21 -10.62 -1.28
N PRO A 55 -1.19 -10.32 -2.60
CA PRO A 55 -0.05 -10.68 -3.44
C PRO A 55 1.29 -10.08 -2.96
N ILE A 56 1.27 -8.85 -2.43
CA ILE A 56 2.48 -8.19 -1.90
C ILE A 56 2.87 -8.81 -0.56
N ARG A 57 1.89 -9.15 0.28
CA ARG A 57 2.13 -9.86 1.56
C ARG A 57 2.73 -11.25 1.33
N ALA A 58 2.21 -12.00 0.36
CA ALA A 58 2.75 -13.30 -0.03
C ALA A 58 4.20 -13.17 -0.52
N LEU A 59 4.49 -12.19 -1.38
CA LEU A 59 5.87 -11.96 -1.85
C LEU A 59 6.82 -11.61 -0.71
N ALA A 60 6.43 -10.70 0.19
CA ALA A 60 7.22 -10.29 1.33
C ALA A 60 7.48 -11.44 2.32
N SER A 61 6.60 -12.44 2.37
CA SER A 61 6.79 -13.64 3.18
C SER A 61 7.79 -14.62 2.56
N ALA A 62 7.90 -14.64 1.23
CA ALA A 62 8.81 -15.52 0.50
C ALA A 62 10.21 -14.92 0.36
N THR A 63 10.32 -13.59 0.29
CA THR A 63 11.56 -12.89 0.01
C THR A 63 11.74 -11.70 0.96
N PRO A 64 12.88 -11.59 1.66
CA PRO A 64 13.21 -10.39 2.42
C PRO A 64 13.21 -9.16 1.51
N MET A 65 12.48 -8.12 1.90
CA MET A 65 12.37 -6.89 1.14
C MET A 65 12.74 -5.69 1.99
N SER A 66 13.35 -4.67 1.35
CA SER A 66 13.62 -3.40 2.01
C SER A 66 12.32 -2.60 2.20
N LEU A 67 12.34 -1.67 3.16
CA LEU A 67 11.23 -0.76 3.41
C LEU A 67 10.90 0.08 2.17
N ASP A 68 11.91 0.52 1.42
CA ASP A 68 11.71 1.35 0.23
C ASP A 68 11.12 0.55 -0.93
N LEU A 69 11.59 -0.68 -1.17
CA LEU A 69 10.99 -1.57 -2.16
C LEU A 69 9.52 -1.85 -1.83
N LEU A 70 9.18 -2.03 -0.55
CA LEU A 70 7.79 -2.24 -0.12
C LEU A 70 6.92 -1.02 -0.41
N LYS A 71 7.40 0.19 -0.15
CA LYS A 71 6.67 1.43 -0.45
C LYS A 71 6.41 1.57 -1.95
N GLU A 72 7.44 1.34 -2.77
CA GLU A 72 7.33 1.41 -4.23
C GLU A 72 6.32 0.40 -4.75
N MET A 73 6.43 -0.87 -4.35
CA MET A 73 5.49 -1.93 -4.75
C MET A 73 4.04 -1.60 -4.41
N LEU A 74 3.78 -1.05 -3.22
CA LEU A 74 2.43 -0.67 -2.81
C LEU A 74 1.86 0.46 -3.68
N LEU A 75 2.67 1.48 -3.97
CA LEU A 75 2.27 2.62 -4.82
C LEU A 75 1.97 2.16 -6.24
N ASP A 76 2.87 1.34 -6.80
CA ASP A 76 2.74 0.75 -8.12
C ASP A 76 1.49 -0.12 -8.25
N TYR A 77 1.19 -0.90 -7.22
CA TYR A 77 0.02 -1.76 -7.21
C TYR A 77 -1.28 -0.95 -7.15
N GLU A 78 -1.34 0.08 -6.31
CA GLU A 78 -2.49 1.00 -6.27
C GLU A 78 -2.68 1.74 -7.61
N ALA A 79 -1.61 2.23 -8.23
CA ALA A 79 -1.67 2.88 -9.53
C ALA A 79 -2.24 1.96 -10.62
N ARG A 80 -1.82 0.69 -10.65
CA ARG A 80 -2.35 -0.32 -11.58
C ARG A 80 -3.82 -0.65 -11.32
N GLN A 81 -4.24 -0.74 -10.05
CA GLN A 81 -5.64 -0.94 -9.72
C GLN A 81 -6.52 0.23 -10.18
N VAL A 82 -6.06 1.46 -9.97
CA VAL A 82 -6.76 2.67 -10.45
C VAL A 82 -6.85 2.65 -11.98
N ALA A 83 -5.74 2.38 -12.68
CA ALA A 83 -5.73 2.30 -14.14
C ALA A 83 -6.75 1.28 -14.66
N LEU A 84 -6.79 0.07 -14.09
CA LEU A 84 -7.74 -0.98 -14.45
C LEU A 84 -9.20 -0.56 -14.24
N LEU A 85 -9.50 0.18 -13.17
CA LEU A 85 -10.86 0.69 -12.90
C LEU A 85 -11.24 1.85 -13.83
N THR A 86 -10.27 2.63 -14.29
CA THR A 86 -10.50 3.70 -15.27
C THR A 86 -10.56 3.20 -16.72
N GLU A 87 -10.00 2.03 -17.00
CA GLU A 87 -10.11 1.30 -18.27
C GLU A 87 -11.46 0.55 -18.36
N VAL A 88 -12.57 1.28 -18.24
CA VAL A 88 -13.85 0.81 -18.80
C VAL A 88 -13.68 0.86 -20.32
N PRO A 89 -14.00 -0.21 -21.08
CA PRO A 89 -13.82 -0.21 -22.52
C PRO A 89 -14.84 0.75 -23.17
N LEU A 90 -14.46 2.02 -23.30
CA LEU A 90 -14.92 2.85 -24.41
C LEU A 90 -14.46 2.12 -25.67
N GLN A 91 -15.32 1.28 -26.24
CA GLN A 91 -15.48 0.95 -27.67
C GLN A 91 -16.26 -0.37 -27.84
N ALA A 92 -17.40 -0.52 -27.15
CA ALA A 92 -18.45 -1.43 -27.58
C ALA A 92 -19.56 -0.59 -28.23
N ASN A 93 -19.38 -0.21 -29.50
CA ASN A 93 -20.43 0.18 -30.46
C ASN A 93 -19.83 0.94 -31.65
N LEU A 94 -19.20 0.21 -32.58
CA LEU A 94 -19.27 0.59 -34.00
C LEU A 94 -19.78 -0.62 -34.76
N ALA A 95 -21.09 -0.85 -34.62
CA ALA A 95 -21.86 -1.57 -35.61
C ALA A 95 -21.83 -0.74 -36.90
N SER A 96 -20.78 -0.90 -37.71
CA SER A 96 -20.81 -0.45 -39.10
C SER A 96 -21.68 -1.41 -39.89
N HIS A 97 -23.00 -1.28 -39.70
CA HIS A 97 -23.95 -1.53 -40.78
C HIS A 97 -23.60 -0.55 -41.91
N GLN A 98 -22.93 -1.03 -42.96
CA GLN A 98 -23.06 -0.42 -44.27
C GLN A 98 -23.56 -1.49 -45.25
N LYS A 99 -24.72 -1.18 -45.81
CA LYS A 99 -25.45 -1.89 -46.87
C LYS A 99 -24.67 -1.89 -48.16
#